data_AF-B5CQT5-F1
#
_entry.id   AF-B5CQT5-F1
#
_cell.length_a   1.000
_cell.length_b   1.000
_cell.length_c   1.000
_cell.angle_alpha   90.00
_cell.angle_beta   90.00
_cell.angle_gamma   90.00
#
_symmetry.space_group_name_H-M   'P 1'
#
loop_
_entity.id
_entity.type
_entity.pdbx_description
1 polymer ?
#
loop_
_entity_poly.entity_id
_entity_poly.type
_entity_poly.pdbx_seq_one_letter_code
_entity_poly.pdbx_strand_id
1 'polypeptide(L)'
;MSRLIIIGASGHGKVIADIAARCGYTDIAFLDDNPNIRECMGYPVIGKVKGAKEYPGAKFIVAIGNPEIRQKIQEQLEIGKGIVVMARRMAA
;
A
#
# COMPACT_ATOMS: atom_id res chain seq x y z
N MET A 1 9.92 1.32 -16.19
CA MET A 1 10.02 1.58 -14.74
C MET A 1 8.87 0.87 -14.05
N SER A 2 9.10 0.25 -12.88
CA SER A 2 8.05 -0.50 -12.16
C SER A 2 7.29 0.42 -11.22
N ARG A 3 5.97 0.55 -11.42
CA ARG A 3 5.06 1.28 -10.53
C ARG A 3 5.07 0.72 -9.12
N LEU A 4 4.97 1.57 -8.10
CA LEU A 4 4.76 1.19 -6.70
C LEU A 4 3.28 1.36 -6.33
N ILE A 5 2.66 0.30 -5.84
CA ILE A 5 1.27 0.28 -5.39
C ILE A 5 1.24 0.08 -3.88
N ILE A 6 0.66 1.03 -3.16
CA ILE A 6 0.51 0.99 -1.71
C ILE A 6 -0.93 0.55 -1.40
N ILE A 7 -1.07 -0.52 -0.62
CA ILE A 7 -2.37 -1.06 -0.22
C ILE A 7 -2.76 -0.47 1.13
N GLY A 8 -3.80 0.34 1.12
CA GLY A 8 -4.27 1.14 2.25
C GLY A 8 -3.88 2.61 2.11
N ALA A 9 -4.85 3.48 1.85
CA ALA A 9 -4.73 4.93 1.73
C ALA A 9 -5.00 5.67 3.06
N SER A 10 -4.74 5.00 4.19
CA SER A 10 -4.90 5.55 5.55
C SER A 10 -3.55 6.00 6.14
N GLY A 11 -3.47 6.25 7.45
CA GLY A 11 -2.29 6.80 8.12
C GLY A 11 -0.97 6.07 7.81
N HIS A 12 -0.98 4.73 7.81
CA HIS A 12 0.21 3.95 7.45
C HIS A 12 0.60 4.15 5.98
N GLY A 13 -0.40 4.16 5.08
CA GLY A 13 -0.20 4.41 3.66
C GLY A 13 0.46 5.76 3.37
N LYS A 14 0.06 6.80 4.11
CA LYS A 14 0.64 8.14 4.00
C LYS A 14 2.13 8.15 4.33
N VAL A 15 2.52 7.47 5.41
CA VAL A 15 3.93 7.34 5.81
C VAL A 15 4.75 6.61 4.74
N ILE A 16 4.17 5.58 4.12
CA ILE A 16 4.84 4.83 3.06
C ILE A 16 4.97 5.62 1.76
N ALA A 17 3.94 6.40 1.39
CA ALA A 17 4.06 7.29 0.25
C ALA A 17 5.18 8.33 0.46
N ASP A 18 5.29 8.91 1.65
CA ASP A 18 6.38 9.84 1.98
C ASP A 18 7.77 9.17 1.85
N ILE A 19 7.94 7.98 2.44
CA ILE A 19 9.20 7.23 2.34
C ILE A 19 9.51 6.87 0.88
N ALA A 20 8.52 6.39 0.13
CA ALA A 20 8.69 6.01 -1.27
C ALA A 20 9.11 7.22 -2.13
N ALA A 21 8.46 8.37 -1.95
CA ALA A 21 8.83 9.61 -2.63
C ALA A 21 10.28 10.01 -2.33
N ARG A 22 10.69 9.93 -1.05
CA ARG A 22 12.07 10.23 -0.61
C ARG A 22 13.10 9.21 -1.11
N CYS A 23 12.69 7.97 -1.37
CA CYS A 23 13.50 6.94 -2.01
C CYS A 23 13.56 7.09 -3.54
N GLY A 24 12.93 8.12 -4.13
CA GLY A 24 12.97 8.39 -5.56
C GLY A 24 11.94 7.61 -6.38
N TYR A 25 10.92 7.01 -5.77
CA TYR A 25 9.78 6.47 -6.51
C TYR A 25 8.96 7.63 -7.10
N THR A 26 8.81 7.62 -8.43
CA THR A 26 8.06 8.66 -9.16
C THR A 26 6.67 8.22 -9.60
N ASP A 27 6.42 6.90 -9.68
CA ASP A 27 5.14 6.32 -10.07
C ASP A 27 4.55 5.54 -8.88
N ILE A 28 3.78 6.24 -8.05
CA ILE A 28 3.15 5.75 -6.82
C ILE A 28 1.63 5.83 -6.98
N ALA A 29 0.95 4.76 -6.63
CA ALA A 29 -0.51 4.70 -6.60
C ALA A 29 -1.01 3.92 -5.39
N PHE A 30 -2.29 4.09 -5.06
CA PHE A 30 -2.93 3.43 -3.93
C PHE A 30 -4.04 2.47 -4.34
N LEU A 31 -4.21 1.39 -3.57
CA LEU A 31 -5.41 0.56 -3.57
C LEU A 31 -6.05 0.63 -2.19
N ASP A 32 -7.33 0.98 -2.13
CA ASP A 32 -8.10 1.04 -0.89
C ASP A 32 -9.55 0.58 -1.15
N ASP A 33 -10.12 -0.16 -0.20
CA ASP A 33 -11.50 -0.64 -0.32
C ASP A 33 -12.53 0.44 0.04
N ASN A 34 -12.11 1.56 0.64
CA ASN A 34 -12.96 2.70 0.93
C ASN A 34 -13.27 3.50 -0.36
N PRO A 35 -14.51 3.44 -0.89
CA PRO A 35 -14.86 4.09 -2.14
C PRO A 35 -14.86 5.63 -2.08
N ASN A 36 -14.80 6.20 -0.86
CA ASN A 36 -14.80 7.65 -0.67
C ASN A 36 -13.40 8.27 -0.85
N ILE A 37 -12.35 7.46 -0.85
CA ILE A 37 -10.98 7.94 -1.01
C ILE A 37 -10.58 7.80 -2.49
N ARG A 38 -10.39 8.93 -3.16
CA ARG A 38 -9.96 8.99 -4.57
C ARG A 38 -8.49 9.35 -4.73
N GLU A 39 -7.90 9.98 -3.72
CA GLU A 39 -6.52 10.43 -3.70
C GLU A 39 -5.99 10.38 -2.28
N CYS A 40 -4.69 10.11 -2.13
CA CYS A 40 -3.97 10.18 -0.87
C CYS A 40 -2.58 10.77 -1.08
N MET A 41 -2.27 11.88 -0.39
CA MET A 41 -0.97 12.57 -0.46
C MET A 41 -0.58 12.99 -1.90
N GLY A 42 -1.54 13.39 -2.75
CA GLY A 42 -1.27 13.73 -4.16
C GLY A 42 -1.18 12.52 -5.10
N TYR A 43 -1.33 11.29 -4.59
CA TYR A 43 -1.28 10.07 -5.39
C TYR A 43 -2.68 9.47 -5.56
N PRO A 44 -3.00 8.93 -6.75
CA PRO A 44 -4.34 8.43 -7.04
C PRO A 44 -4.63 7.11 -6.32
N VAL A 45 -5.87 6.94 -5.86
CA VAL A 45 -6.41 5.62 -5.49
C VAL A 45 -7.02 5.01 -6.74
N ILE A 46 -6.33 4.03 -7.31
CA ILE A 46 -6.65 3.47 -8.65
C ILE A 46 -7.65 2.31 -8.59
N GLY A 47 -8.07 1.90 -7.39
CA GLY A 47 -9.04 0.84 -7.23
C GLY A 47 -9.03 0.19 -5.85
N LYS A 48 -9.69 -0.96 -5.77
CA LYS A 48 -9.82 -1.80 -4.57
C LYS A 48 -8.67 -2.76 -4.43
N VAL A 49 -8.46 -3.29 -3.23
CA VAL A 49 -7.37 -4.23 -2.94
C VAL A 49 -7.43 -5.47 -3.84
N LYS A 50 -8.64 -5.95 -4.15
CA LYS A 50 -8.86 -7.10 -5.05
C LYS A 50 -8.34 -6.86 -6.48
N GLY A 51 -8.27 -5.60 -6.93
CA GLY A 51 -7.76 -5.22 -8.25
C GLY A 51 -6.24 -5.26 -8.35
N ALA A 52 -5.51 -5.56 -7.27
CA ALA A 52 -4.05 -5.65 -7.31
C ALA A 52 -3.53 -6.68 -8.33
N LYS A 53 -4.29 -7.76 -8.59
CA LYS A 53 -3.94 -8.77 -9.60
C LYS A 53 -3.93 -8.23 -11.03
N GLU A 54 -4.55 -7.08 -11.29
CA GLU A 54 -4.60 -6.42 -12.60
C GLU A 54 -3.30 -5.69 -12.96
N TYR A 55 -2.32 -5.63 -12.03
CA TYR A 55 -1.05 -4.94 -12.22
C TYR A 55 0.16 -5.89 -12.15
N PRO A 56 0.29 -6.89 -13.06
CA PRO A 56 1.42 -7.80 -13.12
C PRO A 56 2.68 -7.02 -13.53
N GLY A 57 3.57 -6.74 -12.56
CA GLY A 57 4.80 -5.97 -12.78
C GLY A 57 4.94 -4.72 -11.91
N ALA A 58 3.88 -4.36 -11.18
CA ALA A 58 3.98 -3.39 -10.09
C ALA A 58 4.63 -4.02 -8.85
N LYS A 59 5.31 -3.19 -8.06
CA LYS A 59 5.74 -3.52 -6.70
C LYS A 59 4.59 -3.17 -5.75
N PHE A 60 4.34 -4.01 -4.76
CA PHE A 60 3.25 -3.80 -3.80
C PHE A 60 3.79 -3.65 -2.38
N ILE A 61 3.21 -2.73 -1.61
CA ILE A 61 3.46 -2.59 -0.16
C ILE A 61 2.11 -2.61 0.56
N VAL A 62 1.97 -3.47 1.57
CA VAL A 62 0.76 -3.54 2.40
C VAL A 62 0.89 -2.61 3.59
N ALA A 63 0.23 -1.45 3.55
CA ALA A 63 0.25 -0.43 4.58
C ALA A 63 -1.02 -0.47 5.45
N ILE A 64 -1.29 -1.64 6.04
CA ILE A 64 -2.49 -1.90 6.87
C ILE A 64 -2.08 -2.17 8.32
N GLY A 65 -2.63 -1.37 9.23
CA GLY A 65 -2.37 -1.50 10.66
C GLY A 65 -2.96 -2.77 11.29
N ASN A 66 -4.14 -3.19 10.83
CA ASN A 66 -4.80 -4.40 11.33
C ASN A 66 -4.05 -5.67 10.85
N PRO A 67 -3.52 -6.49 11.78
CA PRO A 67 -2.70 -7.66 11.44
C PRO A 67 -3.48 -8.76 10.70
N GLU A 68 -4.74 -9.01 11.04
CA GLU A 68 -5.55 -10.04 10.39
C GLU A 68 -5.87 -9.68 8.94
N ILE A 69 -6.27 -8.42 8.71
CA ILE A 69 -6.55 -7.92 7.36
C ILE A 69 -5.26 -7.93 6.52
N ARG A 70 -4.15 -7.49 7.12
CA ARG A 70 -2.84 -7.51 6.48
C ARG A 70 -2.44 -8.92 6.05
N GLN A 71 -2.58 -9.91 6.92
CA GLN A 71 -2.25 -11.30 6.61
C GLN A 71 -3.10 -11.84 5.45
N LYS A 72 -4.42 -11.64 5.49
CA LYS A 72 -5.34 -12.06 4.41
C LYS A 72 -4.95 -11.49 3.06
N ILE A 73 -4.55 -10.22 3.01
CA ILE A 73 -4.16 -9.55 1.78
C ILE A 73 -2.80 -10.07 1.29
N GLN A 74 -1.84 -10.26 2.19
CA GLN A 74 -0.54 -10.84 1.82
C GLN A 74 -0.68 -12.25 1.23
N GLU A 75 -1.55 -13.08 1.81
CA GLU A 75 -1.90 -14.40 1.30
C GLU A 75 -2.58 -14.31 -0.08
N GLN A 76 -3.56 -13.42 -0.25
CA GLN A 76 -4.29 -13.25 -1.52
C GLN A 76 -3.43 -12.80 -2.70
N LEU A 77 -2.35 -12.07 -2.40
CA LEU A 77 -1.47 -11.51 -3.42
C LEU A 77 -0.27 -12.41 -3.71
N GLU A 78 -0.12 -13.53 -2.99
CA GLU A 78 1.06 -14.41 -3.05
C GLU A 78 2.39 -13.64 -2.97
N ILE A 79 2.38 -12.46 -2.34
CA ILE A 79 3.56 -11.60 -2.26
C ILE A 79 4.51 -12.26 -1.25
N GLY A 80 5.49 -12.99 -1.78
CA GLY A 80 6.59 -13.52 -0.99
C GLY A 80 7.31 -12.39 -0.25
N LYS A 81 7.08 -12.28 1.06
CA LYS A 81 7.85 -11.47 2.04
C LYS A 81 8.24 -10.05 1.59
N GLY A 82 7.43 -9.40 0.77
CA GLY A 82 7.67 -8.05 0.26
C GLY A 82 7.26 -6.98 1.28
N ILE A 83 8.21 -6.61 2.15
CA ILE A 83 8.25 -5.46 3.07
C ILE A 83 6.97 -5.23 3.89
N VAL A 84 7.02 -5.73 5.13
CA VAL A 84 6.10 -5.44 6.23
C VAL A 84 6.43 -4.08 6.83
N VAL A 85 5.47 -3.15 6.82
CA VAL A 85 5.60 -1.88 7.52
C VAL A 85 5.08 -2.08 8.94
N MET A 86 6.00 -2.33 9.88
CA MET A 86 5.74 -2.10 11.29
C MET A 86 5.68 -0.59 11.53
N ALA A 87 4.48 0.00 11.59
CA ALA A 87 4.37 1.25 12.32
C ALA A 87 4.59 0.92 13.79
N ARG A 88 5.60 1.59 14.36
CA ARG A 88 6.01 1.53 15.76
C ARG A 88 4.79 1.43 16.68
N ARG A 89 4.75 0.39 17.54
CA ARG A 89 4.08 0.51 18.84
C ARG A 89 4.83 1.64 19.54
N MET A 90 4.22 2.81 19.72
CA MET A 90 4.71 3.71 20.75
C MET A 90 4.32 3.04 22.07
N ALA A 91 5.26 2.28 22.63
CA ALA A 91 5.21 1.94 24.04
C ALA A 91 5.34 3.28 24.78
N ALA A 92 4.26 3.69 25.44
CA ALA A 92 4.34 4.58 26.58
C ALA A 92 4.62 3.72 27.82
#